data_AF-E1QU30-F1
#
_entry.id   AF-E1QU30-F1
#
_cell.length_a   1.000
_cell.length_b   1.000
_cell.length_c   1.000
_cell.angle_alpha   90.00
_cell.angle_beta   90.00
_cell.angle_gamma   90.00
#
_symmetry.space_group_name_H-M   'P 1'
#
loop_
_entity.id
_entity.type
_entity.pdbx_description
1 polymer ?
#
loop_
_entity_poly.entity_id
_entity_poly.type
_entity_poly.pdbx_seq_one_letter_code
_entity_poly.pdbx_strand_id
1 'polypeptide(L)'
;MGKVRISIYIDEELWREFKRYAAERGLNASELLEELIKEELMIELNTLILEETTPELDFEPIKPREPVSGLVREMRDERENSLSGQ
;
A
#
# COMPACT_ATOMS: atom_id res chain seq x y z
N MET A 1 1.00 15.82 8.35
CA MET A 1 0.15 15.36 9.49
C MET A 1 0.84 15.67 10.81
N GLY A 2 0.09 15.81 11.91
CA GLY A 2 0.61 16.15 13.25
C GLY A 2 0.91 14.92 14.13
N LYS A 3 1.61 15.13 15.26
CA LYS A 3 1.88 14.08 16.25
C LYS A 3 0.72 13.95 17.26
N VAL A 4 0.41 12.73 17.67
CA VAL A 4 -0.57 12.43 18.73
C VAL A 4 0.18 12.01 20.00
N ARG A 5 -0.19 12.59 21.15
CA ARG A 5 0.35 12.19 22.45
C ARG A 5 -0.47 11.04 23.02
N ILE A 6 0.20 9.96 23.40
CA ILE A 6 -0.39 8.79 24.08
C ILE A 6 0.30 8.55 25.43
N SER A 7 -0.40 7.85 26.32
CA SER A 7 0.17 7.34 27.58
C SER A 7 0.03 5.82 27.59
N ILE A 8 1.13 5.11 27.82
CA ILE A 8 1.19 3.65 27.82
C ILE A 8 1.87 3.16 29.11
N TYR A 9 1.46 1.99 29.59
CA TYR A 9 2.09 1.33 30.73
C TYR A 9 3.08 0.28 30.20
N ILE A 10 4.33 0.35 30.67
CA ILE A 10 5.42 -0.55 30.29
C ILE A 10 6.19 -0.91 31.57
N ASP A 11 6.78 -2.10 31.58
CA ASP A 11 7.75 -2.50 32.60
C ASP A 11 8.90 -1.48 32.74
N GLU A 12 9.28 -1.17 33.98
CA GLU A 12 10.25 -0.12 34.28
C GLU A 12 11.65 -0.44 33.72
N GLU A 13 12.10 -1.68 33.85
CA GLU A 13 13.43 -2.08 33.41
C GLU A 13 13.50 -2.12 31.90
N LEU A 14 12.46 -2.65 31.26
CA LEU A 14 12.34 -2.65 29.81
C LEU A 14 12.37 -1.23 29.24
N TRP A 15 11.62 -0.29 29.84
CA TRP A 15 11.62 1.11 29.40
C TRP A 15 12.98 1.79 29.58
N ARG A 16 13.72 1.44 30.64
CA ARG A 16 15.07 1.95 30.89
C ARG A 16 16.05 1.45 29.83
N GLU A 17 16.05 0.16 29.51
CA GLU A 17 16.91 -0.41 28.47
C GLU A 17 16.56 0.16 27.09
N PHE A 18 15.26 0.29 26.78
CA PHE A 18 14.80 0.88 25.52
C PHE A 18 15.31 2.31 25.31
N LYS A 19 15.24 3.15 26.35
CA LYS A 19 15.77 4.52 26.29
C LYS A 19 17.28 4.57 26.09
N ARG A 20 18.02 3.65 26.73
CA ARG A 20 19.48 3.56 26.54
C ARG A 20 19.80 3.19 25.09
N TYR A 21 19.13 2.18 24.57
CA TYR A 21 19.28 1.74 23.19
C TYR A 21 18.93 2.85 22.18
N ALA A 22 17.86 3.61 22.41
CA ALA A 22 17.52 4.78 21.58
C ALA A 22 18.65 5.82 21.60
N ALA A 23 19.17 6.15 22.79
CA ALA A 23 20.25 7.12 22.95
C ALA A 23 21.55 6.69 22.26
N GLU A 24 21.89 5.40 22.31
CA GLU A 24 23.05 4.83 21.60
C GLU A 24 22.94 5.00 20.07
N ARG A 25 21.71 5.07 19.54
CA ARG A 25 21.41 5.32 18.13
C ARG A 25 21.22 6.80 17.80
N GLY A 26 21.39 7.70 18.77
CA GLY A 26 21.17 9.14 18.59
C GLY A 26 19.69 9.53 18.45
N LEU A 27 18.77 8.65 18.83
CA LEU A 27 17.33 8.85 18.76
C LEU A 27 16.74 9.06 20.16
N ASN A 28 15.60 9.73 20.24
CA ASN A 28 14.78 9.71 21.44
C ASN A 28 13.81 8.52 21.43
N ALA A 29 13.24 8.22 22.60
CA ALA A 29 12.34 7.07 22.75
C ALA A 29 11.08 7.16 21.88
N SER A 30 10.59 8.37 21.59
CA SER A 30 9.43 8.54 20.72
C SER A 30 9.77 8.29 19.25
N GLU A 31 10.96 8.66 18.80
CA GLU A 31 11.44 8.42 17.44
C GLU A 31 11.63 6.93 17.19
N LEU A 32 12.33 6.24 18.10
CA LEU A 32 12.53 4.81 17.97
C LEU A 32 11.20 4.03 18.05
N LEU A 33 10.27 4.44 18.92
CA LEU A 33 8.95 3.82 18.98
C LEU A 33 8.16 4.04 17.67
N GLU A 34 8.30 5.21 17.06
CA GLU A 34 7.67 5.53 15.78
C GLU A 34 8.26 4.69 14.64
N GLU A 35 9.58 4.47 14.61
CA GLU A 35 10.25 3.57 13.66
C GLU A 35 9.75 2.13 13.81
N LEU A 36 9.74 1.59 15.04
CA LEU A 36 9.26 0.23 15.29
C LEU A 36 7.79 0.03 14.88
N ILE A 37 6.93 1.04 15.11
CA ILE A 37 5.54 0.99 14.65
C ILE A 37 5.47 0.97 13.12
N LYS A 38 6.31 1.74 12.42
CA LYS A 38 6.36 1.74 10.94
C LYS A 38 6.83 0.41 10.38
N GLU A 39 7.87 -0.16 10.98
CA GLU A 39 8.41 -1.48 10.62
C GLU A 39 7.37 -2.57 10.81
N GLU A 40 6.72 -2.63 11.98
CA GLU A 40 5.67 -3.61 12.29
C GLU A 40 4.47 -3.51 11.33
N LEU A 41 4.06 -2.28 11.01
CA LEU A 41 2.95 -2.03 10.08
C LEU A 41 3.37 -2.14 8.61
N MET A 42 4.64 -2.47 8.31
CA MET A 42 5.20 -2.52 6.96
C MET A 42 4.87 -1.27 6.13
N ILE A 43 4.82 -0.08 6.78
CA ILE A 43 4.37 1.16 6.12
C ILE A 43 5.28 1.51 4.94
N GLU A 44 6.58 1.29 5.06
CA GLU A 44 7.55 1.59 4.00
C GLU A 44 7.38 0.69 2.76
N LEU A 45 7.02 -0.59 2.97
CA LEU A 45 6.70 -1.51 1.86
C LEU A 45 5.38 -1.13 1.21
N ASN A 46 4.38 -0.78 2.01
CA ASN A 46 3.08 -0.35 1.50
C ASN A 46 3.17 0.94 0.70
N THR A 47 4.03 1.89 1.08
CA THR A 47 4.25 3.11 0.28
C THR A 47 4.94 2.82 -1.04
N LEU A 48 5.95 1.93 -1.07
CA LEU A 48 6.59 1.51 -2.32
C LEU A 48 5.60 0.81 -3.26
N ILE A 49 4.77 -0.08 -2.71
CA ILE A 49 3.77 -0.83 -3.49
C ILE A 49 2.68 0.11 -4.00
N LEU A 50 2.21 1.07 -3.19
CA LEU A 50 1.17 2.03 -3.61
C LEU A 50 1.66 3.03 -4.66
N GLU A 51 2.92 3.47 -4.59
CA GLU A 51 3.51 4.33 -5.63
C GLU A 51 3.71 3.59 -6.96
N GLU A 52 3.95 2.27 -6.93
CA GLU A 52 4.15 1.45 -8.15
C GLU A 52 2.87 0.79 -8.69
N THR A 53 1.75 0.77 -7.95
CA THR A 53 0.52 0.01 -8.35
C THR A 53 -0.52 0.81 -9.12
N THR A 54 -0.27 2.08 -9.41
CA THR A 54 -0.91 2.75 -10.55
C THR A 54 0.15 3.07 -11.59
N PRO A 55 0.67 2.08 -12.34
CA PRO A 55 1.28 2.43 -13.61
C PRO A 55 0.17 3.16 -14.40
N GLU A 56 0.35 4.45 -14.65
CA GLU A 56 -0.39 5.11 -15.72
C GLU A 56 -0.16 4.23 -16.94
N LEU A 57 -1.24 3.59 -17.37
CA LEU A 57 -1.21 2.56 -18.39
C LEU A 57 -0.99 3.32 -19.72
N ASP A 58 0.27 3.71 -19.99
CA ASP A 58 0.71 4.47 -21.15
C ASP A 58 1.10 3.49 -22.24
N PHE A 59 0.11 3.12 -23.06
CA PHE A 59 0.34 2.36 -24.28
C PHE A 59 -0.30 3.13 -25.41
N GLU A 60 0.49 3.36 -26.45
CA GLU A 60 0.01 3.92 -27.69
C GLU A 60 -0.95 2.90 -28.35
N PRO A 61 -2.24 3.24 -28.53
CA PRO A 61 -3.19 2.31 -29.11
C PRO A 61 -2.75 1.91 -30.52
N ILE A 62 -2.45 0.63 -30.72
CA ILE A 62 -2.13 0.12 -32.05
C ILE A 62 -3.38 0.13 -32.93
N LYS A 63 -3.23 0.58 -34.17
CA LYS A 63 -4.32 0.52 -35.15
C LYS A 63 -4.60 -0.96 -35.47
N PRO A 64 -5.84 -1.43 -35.29
CA PRO A 64 -6.17 -2.81 -35.60
C PRO A 64 -5.99 -3.08 -37.10
N ARG A 65 -5.45 -4.26 -37.42
CA ARG A 65 -5.20 -4.68 -38.81
C ARG A 65 -6.50 -4.94 -39.58
N GLU A 66 -7.58 -5.26 -38.86
CA GLU A 66 -8.88 -5.62 -39.40
C GLU A 66 -10.00 -4.94 -38.60
N PRO A 67 -11.23 -4.85 -39.15
CA PRO A 67 -12.36 -4.28 -38.43
C PRO A 67 -12.68 -5.05 -37.13
N VAL A 68 -12.67 -4.33 -36.00
CA VAL A 68 -12.98 -4.90 -34.67
C VAL A 68 -14.48 -5.07 -34.40
N SER A 69 -15.35 -4.72 -35.36
CA SER A 69 -16.80 -4.77 -35.21
C SER A 69 -17.34 -6.17 -34.93
N GLY A 70 -16.71 -7.21 -35.47
CA GLY A 70 -17.05 -8.61 -35.18
C GLY A 70 -16.80 -8.97 -33.72
N LEU A 71 -15.60 -8.66 -33.22
CA LEU A 71 -15.21 -8.91 -31.84
C LEU A 71 -16.10 -8.15 -30.84
N VAL A 72 -16.38 -6.87 -31.10
CA VAL A 72 -17.27 -6.05 -30.26
C VAL A 72 -18.69 -6.65 -30.20
N ARG A 73 -19.16 -7.23 -31.30
CA ARG A 73 -20.47 -7.87 -31.35
C ARG A 73 -20.50 -9.16 -30.53
N GLU A 74 -19.49 -10.01 -30.69
CA GLU A 74 -19.35 -11.26 -29.92
C GLU A 74 -19.28 -10.99 -28.42
N MET A 75 -18.45 -10.04 -27.98
CA MET A 75 -18.36 -9.64 -26.57
C MET A 75 -19.68 -9.08 -26.02
N ARG A 76 -20.47 -8.39 -26.86
CA ARG A 76 -21.78 -7.87 -26.48
C ARG A 76 -22.80 -8.98 -26.35
N ASP A 77 -22.84 -9.89 -27.32
CA ASP A 77 -23.78 -11.02 -27.35
C ASP A 77 -23.47 -11.99 -26.20
N GLU A 78 -22.19 -12.27 -25.90
CA GLU A 78 -21.78 -13.05 -24.72
C GLU A 78 -22.24 -12.39 -23.41
N ARG A 79 -22.06 -11.08 -23.29
CA ARG A 79 -22.53 -10.33 -22.12
C ARG A 79 -24.05 -10.41 -22.00
N GLU A 80 -24.78 -10.16 -23.08
CA GLU A 80 -26.25 -10.29 -23.10
C GLU A 80 -26.67 -11.71 -22.69
N ASN A 81 -26.02 -12.75 -23.21
CA ASN A 81 -26.28 -14.14 -22.82
C ASN A 81 -25.98 -14.42 -21.32
N SER A 82 -24.90 -13.87 -20.77
CA SER A 82 -24.54 -14.01 -19.35
C SER A 82 -25.51 -13.33 -18.39
N LEU A 83 -26.14 -12.24 -18.83
CA LEU A 83 -27.13 -11.48 -18.07
C LEU A 83 -28.54 -12.03 -18.23
N SER A 84 -28.78 -12.80 -19.29
CA SER A 84 -30.09 -13.36 -19.63
C SER A 84 -30.47 -14.61 -18.84
N GLY A 85 -29.55 -15.17 -18.02
CA GLY A 85 -29.85 -16.24 -17.07
C GLY A 85 -30.76 -17.34 -17.62
N GLN A 86 -30.26 -18.13 -18.58
CA GLN A 86 -30.81 -19.45 -18.85
C GLN A 86 -30.01 -20.51 -18.08
#